data_AF-A0A9P1G8D3-F1
#
_entry.id   AF-A0A9P1G8D3-F1
#
_cell.length_a   1.000
_cell.length_b   1.000
_cell.length_c   1.000
_cell.angle_alpha   90.00
_cell.angle_beta   90.00
_cell.angle_gamma   90.00
#
_symmetry.space_group_name_H-M   'P 1'
#
loop_
_entity.id
_entity.type
_entity.pdbx_description
1 polymer ?
#
loop_
_entity_poly.entity_id
_entity_poly.type
_entity_poly.pdbx_seq_one_letter_code
_entity_poly.pdbx_strand_id
1 'polypeptide(L)'
;KLLEQNNEKFWTKSVMYEQVLLLCRGTEQHADAPGRELVDGEAVTVSASLTCWSSQKGEQEKAGQVEVFVYRHEMDAKIDLSKRREDRSGVFNWDDVVVDLYSGLSYHEKKLQGFKVSPRDMMLSQYLQDHVHYRRRRLCRHNHLEVSRAVDFGDGSPALNFFRRNPYLFPETETSTCSSSFFRSAFVSVLNQGLVLRAAMTRREFIYWLPGLNAGIPLVPKDDAVHEATFQAHDLAHFLLPDLLFTEDSPLHRRLYIIYRMLSEAITLVFADMLFVEHLRRSGVEYDWSKRKIWPLFRHCGLDPFAEGSTGSTEHFLSVFRALLEANVSYCLLGDDSRYRELLKDELEPECLKDFKEKYMPFFVEDFRWTSQNYRSMAARGAELRRWWSLAEPIRELLQQGPQGQGAVEELLTVEEFATRLGCHGPETTETSSGAALVWSAFRDVFARRIAPIFQQQQERSCAETLFRAFGRYMMGQCILLARFNFLPESTSCHEEILGVLQEARDAGGQLTEAQMLKARGCFEHYVDLLLERQLITLDDAATFKEVCPLFEPCFAAYDEPLEHYQQLKMVSQEILGELPSVGSEIPSAAPKAGGAKKSSKKGVRLRWVPKQH
;
A
#
# COMPACT_ATOMS: atom_id res chain seq x y z
N LYS A 1 17.88 1.12 -16.89
CA LYS A 1 16.57 1.40 -17.55
C LYS A 1 15.77 2.49 -16.82
N LEU A 2 15.14 2.27 -15.66
CA LEU A 2 14.43 3.36 -14.94
C LEU A 2 15.33 4.53 -14.50
N LEU A 3 16.61 4.27 -14.25
CA LEU A 3 17.62 5.30 -13.93
C LEU A 3 18.19 6.01 -15.18
N GLU A 4 17.99 5.47 -16.38
CA GLU A 4 18.53 6.03 -17.63
C GLU A 4 17.57 7.04 -18.28
N GLN A 5 16.32 7.09 -17.83
CA GLN A 5 15.27 7.96 -18.41
C GLN A 5 15.15 9.33 -17.73
N ASN A 6 15.88 9.56 -16.63
CA ASN A 6 16.10 10.90 -16.09
C ASN A 6 17.46 11.38 -16.59
N ASN A 7 17.55 12.60 -17.13
CA ASN A 7 18.82 13.31 -17.42
C ASN A 7 19.65 13.62 -16.15
N GLU A 8 19.46 12.85 -15.08
CA GLU A 8 20.14 12.99 -13.80
C GLU A 8 21.40 12.13 -13.83
N LYS A 9 22.54 12.75 -13.52
CA LYS A 9 23.83 12.07 -13.38
C LYS A 9 23.74 11.08 -12.21
N PHE A 10 23.51 9.80 -12.51
CA PHE A 10 23.62 8.74 -11.51
C PHE A 10 25.06 8.24 -11.41
N TRP A 11 25.53 8.10 -10.18
CA TRP A 11 26.80 7.48 -9.86
C TRP A 11 26.69 5.98 -10.12
N THR A 12 27.51 5.45 -11.04
CA THR A 12 27.28 4.10 -11.59
C THR A 12 28.08 3.00 -10.90
N LYS A 13 29.11 3.35 -10.13
CA LYS A 13 29.88 2.44 -9.28
C LYS A 13 30.40 3.19 -8.05
N SER A 14 30.08 2.68 -6.87
CA SER A 14 30.61 3.13 -5.59
C SER A 14 31.38 1.99 -4.92
N VAL A 15 32.60 2.26 -4.46
CA VAL A 15 33.29 1.39 -3.50
C VAL A 15 33.10 2.01 -2.13
N MET A 16 32.77 1.19 -1.13
CA MET A 16 32.47 1.62 0.22
C MET A 16 33.42 0.95 1.21
N TYR A 17 34.02 1.73 2.09
CA TYR A 17 34.80 1.25 3.23
C TYR A 17 34.17 1.77 4.52
N GLU A 18 33.82 0.85 5.41
CA GLU A 18 33.15 1.13 6.67
C GLU A 18 34.08 0.81 7.85
N GLN A 19 34.09 1.69 8.86
CA GLN A 19 34.79 1.48 10.12
C GLN A 19 33.91 1.88 11.30
N VAL A 20 33.82 1.02 12.31
CA VAL A 20 33.12 1.30 13.58
C VAL A 20 34.10 1.13 14.73
N LEU A 21 34.20 2.14 15.60
CA LEU A 21 35.13 2.23 16.71
C LEU A 21 34.39 2.49 18.03
N LEU A 22 34.94 1.99 19.13
CA LEU A 22 34.51 2.31 20.49
C LEU A 22 35.65 3.08 21.17
N LEU A 23 35.44 4.36 21.45
CA LEU A 23 36.47 5.28 21.95
C LEU A 23 36.19 5.65 23.40
N CYS A 24 37.22 5.91 24.22
CA CYS A 24 36.99 6.59 25.49
C CYS A 24 36.49 8.01 25.19
N ARG A 25 35.46 8.45 25.90
CA ARG A 25 34.79 9.73 25.61
C ARG A 25 35.79 10.90 25.61
N GLY A 26 35.78 11.68 24.53
CA GLY A 26 36.65 12.84 24.35
C GLY A 26 38.11 12.51 24.02
N THR A 27 38.43 11.28 23.63
CA THR A 27 39.78 10.84 23.25
C THR A 27 39.78 10.05 21.95
N GLU A 28 40.96 9.85 21.35
CA GLU A 28 41.16 8.92 20.21
C GLU A 28 41.52 7.49 20.68
N GLN A 29 41.54 7.23 21.99
CA GLN A 29 41.92 5.94 22.52
C GLN A 29 40.76 4.95 22.41
N HIS A 30 41.04 3.74 21.94
CA HIS A 30 40.05 2.68 21.85
C HIS A 30 39.72 2.12 23.25
N ALA A 31 38.43 2.06 23.57
CA ALA A 31 37.89 1.39 24.75
C ALA A 31 38.11 -0.13 24.67
N ASP A 32 38.14 -0.68 23.47
CA ASP A 32 38.31 -2.10 23.15
C ASP A 32 39.69 -2.43 22.56
N ALA A 33 40.70 -1.59 22.82
CA ALA A 33 42.07 -1.83 22.35
C ALA A 33 42.58 -3.24 22.76
N PRO A 34 43.34 -3.94 21.90
CA PRO A 34 43.92 -5.23 22.28
C PRO A 34 44.71 -5.15 23.59
N GLY A 35 44.35 -6.00 24.56
CA GLY A 35 44.98 -6.04 25.88
C GLY A 35 44.35 -5.11 26.93
N ARG A 36 43.30 -4.37 26.57
CA ARG A 36 42.51 -3.55 27.50
C ARG A 36 41.16 -4.22 27.78
N GLU A 37 40.81 -4.34 29.06
CA GLU A 37 39.47 -4.76 29.49
C GLU A 37 38.51 -3.57 29.47
N LEU A 38 37.25 -3.82 29.08
CA LEU A 38 36.18 -2.84 29.21
C LEU A 38 35.95 -2.53 30.69
N VAL A 39 35.79 -1.24 31.02
CA VAL A 39 35.60 -0.79 32.40
C VAL A 39 34.12 -0.45 32.63
N ASP A 40 33.53 -1.03 33.66
CA ASP A 40 32.13 -0.76 34.02
C ASP A 40 31.91 0.71 34.38
N GLY A 41 30.84 1.31 33.87
CA GLY A 41 30.52 2.72 34.05
C GLY A 41 31.37 3.69 33.21
N GLU A 42 32.33 3.21 32.41
CA GLU A 42 33.15 4.06 31.57
C GLU A 42 32.31 4.79 30.51
N ALA A 43 32.48 6.11 30.44
CA ALA A 43 31.90 6.92 29.38
C ALA A 43 32.69 6.68 28.08
N VAL A 44 31.97 6.27 27.04
CA VAL A 44 32.53 5.92 25.74
C VAL A 44 31.82 6.71 24.64
N THR A 45 32.47 6.81 23.49
CA THR A 45 31.87 7.34 22.26
C THR A 45 31.95 6.24 21.21
N VAL A 46 30.80 5.85 20.67
CA VAL A 46 30.76 4.99 19.49
C VAL A 46 30.92 5.88 18.27
N SER A 47 31.92 5.62 17.44
CA SER A 47 32.18 6.35 16.21
C SER A 47 32.04 5.43 15.00
N ALA A 48 31.33 5.85 13.97
CA ALA A 48 31.26 5.15 12.69
C ALA A 48 31.68 6.08 11.56
N SER A 49 32.40 5.53 10.57
CA SER A 49 32.78 6.25 9.36
C SER A 49 32.62 5.41 8.10
N LEU A 50 32.21 6.07 7.01
CA LEU A 50 32.01 5.50 5.69
C LEU A 50 32.75 6.37 4.70
N THR A 51 33.70 5.78 4.00
CA THR A 51 34.33 6.40 2.84
C THR A 51 33.74 5.78 1.58
N CYS A 52 33.18 6.63 0.71
CA CYS A 52 32.58 6.25 -0.55
C CYS A 52 33.40 6.86 -1.69
N TRP A 53 33.95 6.01 -2.56
CA TRP A 53 34.59 6.44 -3.81
C TRP A 53 33.61 6.25 -4.95
N SER A 54 33.27 7.34 -5.64
CA SER A 54 32.24 7.36 -6.65
C SER A 54 32.79 7.87 -7.98
N SER A 55 32.47 7.20 -9.08
CA SER A 55 32.90 7.62 -10.43
C SER A 55 31.74 8.19 -11.24
N GLN A 56 31.92 9.39 -11.79
CA GLN A 56 30.94 9.95 -12.74
C GLN A 56 31.07 9.18 -14.06
N LYS A 57 29.99 8.57 -14.54
CA LYS A 57 29.90 8.17 -15.95
C LYS A 57 29.52 9.40 -16.76
N GLY A 58 30.49 10.04 -17.40
CA GLY A 58 30.21 10.95 -18.50
C GLY A 58 29.85 10.16 -19.76
N GLU A 59 29.00 10.71 -20.64
CA GLU A 59 28.64 10.11 -21.93
C GLU A 59 29.85 9.91 -22.88
N GLN A 60 31.02 10.44 -22.53
CA GLN A 60 32.28 10.17 -23.21
C GLN A 60 33.21 9.42 -22.24
N GLU A 61 33.69 8.24 -22.65
CA GLU A 61 34.59 7.32 -21.94
C GLU A 61 35.99 7.89 -21.63
N LYS A 62 36.11 9.15 -21.20
CA LYS A 62 37.31 9.62 -20.52
C LYS A 62 37.20 9.20 -19.07
N ALA A 63 38.23 8.52 -18.55
CA ALA A 63 38.33 8.05 -17.17
C ALA A 63 37.74 9.09 -16.21
N GLY A 64 36.55 8.78 -15.67
CA GLY A 64 35.76 9.73 -14.90
C GLY A 64 36.51 10.13 -13.64
N GLN A 65 36.42 11.41 -13.28
CA GLN A 65 36.91 11.91 -12.00
C GLN A 65 36.25 11.10 -10.87
N VAL A 66 37.09 10.50 -10.02
CA VAL A 66 36.63 9.81 -8.81
C VAL A 66 36.47 10.86 -7.72
N GLU A 67 35.24 11.01 -7.23
CA GLU A 67 34.93 11.83 -6.06
C GLU A 67 34.93 10.95 -4.80
N VAL A 68 35.41 11.51 -3.69
CA VAL A 68 35.47 10.81 -2.40
C VAL A 68 34.56 11.53 -1.41
N PHE A 69 33.60 10.80 -0.86
CA PHE A 69 32.70 11.28 0.17
C PHE A 69 33.03 10.57 1.48
N VAL A 70 33.14 11.31 2.57
CA VAL A 70 33.44 10.78 3.90
C VAL A 70 32.32 11.17 4.84
N TYR A 71 31.64 10.16 5.37
CA TYR A 71 30.59 10.29 6.37
C TYR A 71 31.14 9.85 7.71
N ARG A 72 30.84 10.60 8.77
CA ARG A 72 31.21 10.27 10.15
C ARG A 72 30.05 10.59 11.08
N HIS A 73 29.81 9.71 12.03
CA HIS A 73 28.83 9.95 13.07
C HIS A 73 29.33 9.39 14.40
N GLU A 74 29.03 10.09 15.49
CA GLU A 74 29.47 9.75 16.84
C GLU A 74 28.29 9.82 17.79
N MET A 75 28.21 8.84 18.69
CA MET A 75 27.20 8.78 19.75
C MET A 75 27.87 8.50 21.08
N ASP A 76 27.62 9.37 22.04
CA ASP A 76 28.03 9.15 23.43
C ASP A 76 27.19 8.04 24.07
N ALA A 77 27.87 7.19 24.82
CA ALA A 77 27.30 6.05 25.51
C ALA A 77 28.08 5.76 26.80
N LYS A 78 27.66 4.73 27.53
CA LYS A 78 28.43 4.19 28.65
C LYS A 78 28.56 2.68 28.54
N ILE A 79 29.59 2.12 29.16
CA ILE A 79 29.70 0.68 29.38
C ILE A 79 28.92 0.30 30.66
N ASP A 80 28.10 -0.73 30.54
CA ASP A 80 27.42 -1.38 31.66
C ASP A 80 27.64 -2.90 31.55
N LEU A 81 28.64 -3.40 32.30
CA LEU A 81 29.00 -4.80 32.28
C LEU A 81 27.94 -5.68 32.95
N SER A 82 27.04 -5.12 33.76
CA SER A 82 25.94 -5.87 34.35
C SER A 82 24.92 -6.35 33.31
N LYS A 83 24.87 -5.70 32.14
CA LYS A 83 24.03 -6.10 31.00
C LYS A 83 24.68 -7.12 30.07
N ARG A 84 25.96 -7.46 30.30
CA ARG A 84 26.67 -8.46 29.50
C ARG A 84 25.91 -9.79 29.53
N ARG A 85 25.67 -10.38 28.36
CA ARG A 85 24.99 -11.67 28.27
C ARG A 85 25.99 -12.81 28.41
N GLU A 86 25.62 -13.84 29.16
CA GLU A 86 26.37 -15.11 29.21
C GLU A 86 26.36 -15.79 27.83
N ASP A 87 25.16 -15.91 27.25
CA ASP A 87 25.00 -16.32 25.86
C ASP A 87 25.07 -15.10 24.93
N ARG A 88 26.18 -15.01 24.19
CA ARG A 88 26.44 -13.97 23.20
C ARG A 88 25.90 -14.33 21.80
N SER A 89 25.11 -15.40 21.67
CA SER A 89 24.44 -15.71 20.41
C SER A 89 23.54 -14.54 19.99
N GLY A 90 23.77 -14.03 18.77
CA GLY A 90 23.02 -12.89 18.21
C GLY A 90 23.40 -11.50 18.74
N VAL A 91 24.32 -11.41 19.71
CA VAL A 91 24.94 -10.14 20.14
C VAL A 91 26.02 -9.75 19.14
N PHE A 92 25.97 -8.52 18.64
CA PHE A 92 26.99 -7.99 17.74
C PHE A 92 27.99 -7.11 18.50
N ASN A 93 29.29 -7.42 18.40
CA ASN A 93 30.37 -6.69 19.06
C ASN A 93 30.15 -6.45 20.55
N TRP A 94 29.80 -5.23 20.93
CA TRP A 94 29.63 -4.74 22.30
C TRP A 94 28.18 -4.32 22.59
N ASP A 95 27.24 -4.68 21.70
CA ASP A 95 25.84 -4.25 21.77
C ASP A 95 25.17 -4.61 23.11
N ASP A 96 25.60 -5.68 23.77
CA ASP A 96 25.06 -6.11 25.05
C ASP A 96 25.48 -5.22 26.23
N VAL A 97 26.61 -4.51 26.11
CA VAL A 97 27.19 -3.72 27.21
C VAL A 97 27.24 -2.21 26.95
N VAL A 98 27.17 -1.76 25.70
CA VAL A 98 27.08 -0.32 25.43
C VAL A 98 25.65 0.15 25.57
N VAL A 99 25.47 1.07 26.51
CA VAL A 99 24.19 1.63 26.92
C VAL A 99 24.05 3.05 26.43
N ASP A 100 22.95 3.28 25.72
CA ASP A 100 22.49 4.60 25.31
C ASP A 100 22.16 5.44 26.56
N LEU A 101 22.72 6.65 26.63
CA LEU A 101 22.57 7.52 27.79
C LEU A 101 21.12 7.98 27.99
N TYR A 102 20.33 8.03 26.91
CA TYR A 102 18.94 8.52 26.97
C TYR A 102 17.97 7.43 27.40
N SER A 103 18.02 6.27 26.75
CA SER A 103 17.07 5.18 27.05
C SER A 103 17.50 4.34 28.27
N GLY A 104 18.78 4.36 28.64
CA GLY A 104 19.33 3.45 29.65
C GLY A 104 19.35 1.98 29.20
N LEU A 105 19.01 1.72 27.94
CA LEU A 105 19.02 0.40 27.34
C LEU A 105 20.34 0.16 26.59
N SER A 106 20.82 -1.08 26.60
CA SER A 106 21.90 -1.49 25.72
C SER A 106 21.43 -1.53 24.26
N TYR A 107 22.36 -1.42 23.33
CA TYR A 107 22.05 -1.53 21.91
C TYR A 107 21.38 -2.87 21.55
N HIS A 108 21.73 -3.95 22.25
CA HIS A 108 21.08 -5.25 22.10
C HIS A 108 19.63 -5.23 22.59
N GLU A 109 19.36 -4.58 23.72
CA GLU A 109 17.99 -4.38 24.20
C GLU A 109 17.17 -3.53 23.23
N LYS A 110 17.72 -2.41 22.71
CA LYS A 110 17.07 -1.59 21.67
C LYS A 110 16.78 -2.41 20.41
N LYS A 111 17.69 -3.33 20.02
CA LYS A 111 17.52 -4.23 18.87
C LYS A 111 16.37 -5.21 19.10
N LEU A 112 16.29 -5.82 20.27
CA LEU A 112 15.19 -6.72 20.63
C LEU A 112 13.83 -6.00 20.65
N GLN A 113 13.83 -4.69 20.94
CA GLN A 113 12.64 -3.86 20.90
C GLN A 113 12.38 -3.21 19.53
N GLY A 114 13.24 -3.45 18.53
CA GLY A 114 13.03 -3.01 17.14
C GLY A 114 13.32 -1.53 16.86
N PHE A 115 14.06 -0.83 17.72
CA PHE A 115 14.41 0.59 17.52
C PHE A 115 15.90 0.90 17.76
N LYS A 116 16.79 -0.09 17.59
CA LYS A 116 18.23 0.18 17.62
C LYS A 116 18.59 1.15 16.51
N VAL A 117 19.14 2.30 16.90
CA VAL A 117 19.87 3.22 16.03
C VAL A 117 21.28 3.32 16.56
N SER A 118 22.25 3.11 15.69
CA SER A 118 23.69 3.23 15.96
C SER A 118 24.31 4.32 15.09
N PRO A 119 25.57 4.72 15.35
CA PRO A 119 26.26 5.68 14.49
C PRO A 119 26.41 5.18 13.05
N ARG A 120 26.49 3.86 12.86
CA ARG A 120 26.48 3.23 11.53
C ARG A 120 25.20 3.58 10.78
N ASP A 121 24.05 3.46 11.43
CA ASP A 121 22.76 3.72 10.81
C ASP A 121 22.64 5.21 10.41
N MET A 122 23.05 6.13 11.29
CA MET A 122 23.03 7.57 11.00
C MET A 122 23.94 7.96 9.83
N MET A 123 25.14 7.40 9.80
CA MET A 123 26.10 7.60 8.72
C MET A 123 25.56 7.06 7.38
N LEU A 124 24.95 5.88 7.38
CA LEU A 124 24.29 5.32 6.19
C LEU A 124 23.09 6.17 5.77
N SER A 125 22.29 6.67 6.70
CA SER A 125 21.16 7.55 6.42
C SER A 125 21.59 8.87 5.79
N GLN A 126 22.71 9.46 6.23
CA GLN A 126 23.27 10.64 5.57
C GLN A 126 23.68 10.31 4.12
N TYR A 127 24.32 9.16 3.90
CA TYR A 127 24.63 8.71 2.54
C TYR A 127 23.36 8.53 1.67
N LEU A 128 22.27 8.00 2.25
CA LEU A 128 21.00 7.85 1.54
C LEU A 128 20.41 9.20 1.13
N GLN A 129 20.41 10.20 2.03
CA GLN A 129 19.98 11.56 1.72
C GLN A 129 20.82 12.18 0.60
N ASP A 130 22.13 12.01 0.67
CA ASP A 130 23.06 12.63 -0.26
C ASP A 130 23.08 11.96 -1.63
N HIS A 131 22.77 10.67 -1.76
CA HIS A 131 23.02 9.91 -2.99
C HIS A 131 21.84 9.09 -3.51
N VAL A 132 20.85 8.77 -2.68
CA VAL A 132 19.73 7.87 -3.04
C VAL A 132 18.40 8.60 -3.13
N HIS A 133 18.18 9.62 -2.29
CA HIS A 133 17.00 10.48 -2.37
C HIS A 133 16.92 11.16 -3.74
N TYR A 134 15.70 11.39 -4.21
CA TYR A 134 15.49 12.13 -5.44
C TYR A 134 15.96 13.57 -5.24
N ARG A 135 16.64 14.14 -6.24
CA ARG A 135 17.08 15.55 -6.18
C ARG A 135 15.92 16.53 -6.27
N ARG A 136 14.83 16.07 -6.89
CA ARG A 136 13.58 16.80 -7.06
C ARG A 136 12.43 15.86 -6.78
N ARG A 137 11.31 16.40 -6.32
CA ARG A 137 10.09 15.63 -6.12
C ARG A 137 9.69 14.94 -7.41
N ARG A 138 9.26 13.68 -7.28
CA ARG A 138 8.63 12.95 -8.37
C ARG A 138 7.27 13.59 -8.65
N LEU A 139 7.10 14.09 -9.86
CA LEU A 139 5.87 14.71 -10.34
C LEU A 139 5.46 14.04 -11.65
N CYS A 140 4.17 14.13 -11.96
CA CYS A 140 3.65 13.80 -13.27
C CYS A 140 4.24 14.74 -14.34
N ARG A 141 4.48 14.19 -15.54
CA ARG A 141 5.14 14.89 -16.64
C ARG A 141 4.17 15.73 -17.46
N HIS A 142 2.90 15.31 -17.55
CA HIS A 142 1.91 15.92 -18.45
C HIS A 142 0.78 16.61 -17.69
N ASN A 143 0.39 16.09 -16.52
CA ASN A 143 -0.49 16.79 -15.59
C ASN A 143 0.32 17.37 -14.43
N HIS A 144 0.77 18.62 -14.54
CA HIS A 144 1.65 19.22 -13.53
C HIS A 144 0.89 19.59 -12.25
N LEU A 145 1.52 19.30 -11.11
CA LEU A 145 1.08 19.75 -9.79
C LEU A 145 2.19 20.59 -9.15
N GLU A 146 1.86 21.79 -8.73
CA GLU A 146 2.76 22.63 -7.94
C GLU A 146 2.55 22.31 -6.46
N VAL A 147 3.58 21.76 -5.81
CA VAL A 147 3.57 21.43 -4.39
C VAL A 147 4.87 21.83 -3.72
N SER A 148 4.74 22.26 -2.48
CA SER A 148 5.85 22.67 -1.63
C SER A 148 6.45 21.50 -0.85
N ARG A 149 5.69 20.40 -0.70
CA ARG A 149 6.02 19.22 0.13
C ARG A 149 5.66 17.92 -0.58
N ALA A 150 6.08 16.78 0.00
CA ALA A 150 5.74 15.47 -0.58
C ALA A 150 4.26 15.18 -0.41
N VAL A 151 3.70 15.44 0.78
CA VAL A 151 2.25 15.49 1.01
C VAL A 151 1.87 16.94 1.28
N ASP A 152 1.14 17.55 0.35
CA ASP A 152 0.70 18.95 0.42
C ASP A 152 -0.83 19.02 0.40
N PHE A 153 -1.39 19.67 1.41
CA PHE A 153 -2.83 19.82 1.57
C PHE A 153 -3.34 21.12 0.95
N GLY A 154 -2.52 22.17 0.90
CA GLY A 154 -2.95 23.53 0.53
C GLY A 154 -4.26 23.93 1.23
N ASP A 155 -5.19 24.48 0.46
CA ASP A 155 -6.57 24.78 0.85
C ASP A 155 -7.54 23.60 0.59
N GLY A 156 -7.01 22.38 0.42
CA GLY A 156 -7.76 21.19 0.01
C GLY A 156 -8.06 21.10 -1.49
N SER A 157 -7.76 22.16 -2.24
CA SER A 157 -7.92 22.17 -3.68
C SER A 157 -6.83 21.44 -4.47
N PRO A 158 -5.58 21.19 -4.01
CA PRO A 158 -4.55 20.58 -4.85
C PRO A 158 -4.96 19.24 -5.45
N ALA A 159 -5.42 18.28 -4.63
CA ALA A 159 -5.85 16.97 -5.13
C ALA A 159 -7.10 17.07 -6.01
N LEU A 160 -8.10 17.86 -5.61
CA LEU A 160 -9.34 18.06 -6.38
C LEU A 160 -9.05 18.71 -7.74
N ASN A 161 -8.30 19.81 -7.76
CA ASN A 161 -7.95 20.54 -8.96
C ASN A 161 -7.05 19.72 -9.87
N PHE A 162 -6.13 18.93 -9.32
CA PHE A 162 -5.25 18.05 -10.09
C PHE A 162 -6.05 17.10 -10.99
N PHE A 163 -7.05 16.43 -10.42
CA PHE A 163 -7.87 15.49 -11.19
C PHE A 163 -8.86 16.21 -12.08
N ARG A 164 -9.53 17.26 -11.59
CA ARG A 164 -10.51 18.03 -12.37
C ARG A 164 -9.91 18.72 -13.61
N ARG A 165 -8.64 19.10 -13.56
CA ARG A 165 -7.93 19.70 -14.70
C ARG A 165 -7.41 18.66 -15.70
N ASN A 166 -7.43 17.37 -15.36
CA ASN A 166 -7.00 16.33 -16.28
C ASN A 166 -8.11 16.09 -17.33
N PRO A 167 -7.89 16.45 -18.61
CA PRO A 167 -8.94 16.41 -19.63
C PRO A 167 -9.40 14.97 -19.96
N TYR A 168 -8.61 13.96 -19.61
CA TYR A 168 -8.95 12.55 -19.81
C TYR A 168 -9.77 11.98 -18.65
N LEU A 169 -9.57 12.45 -17.42
CA LEU A 169 -10.30 11.97 -16.24
C LEU A 169 -11.60 12.75 -16.00
N PHE A 170 -11.58 14.05 -16.25
CA PHE A 170 -12.70 14.97 -16.07
C PHE A 170 -12.84 15.90 -17.30
N PRO A 171 -13.37 15.40 -18.45
CA PRO A 171 -13.55 16.23 -19.64
C PRO A 171 -14.54 17.39 -19.39
N GLU A 172 -14.19 18.60 -19.85
CA GLU A 172 -14.96 19.84 -19.62
C GLU A 172 -16.24 19.95 -20.46
N THR A 173 -16.39 19.18 -21.52
CA THR A 173 -17.45 19.38 -22.52
C THR A 173 -18.82 18.87 -22.08
N GLU A 174 -19.86 19.72 -22.25
CA GLU A 174 -21.30 19.44 -22.04
C GLU A 174 -21.88 18.27 -22.86
N THR A 175 -21.10 17.65 -23.75
CA THR A 175 -21.46 16.37 -24.39
C THR A 175 -21.26 15.21 -23.43
N SER A 176 -21.83 15.29 -22.23
CA SER A 176 -21.78 14.22 -21.24
C SER A 176 -22.54 13.01 -21.79
N THR A 177 -21.83 12.12 -22.47
CA THR A 177 -22.37 10.81 -22.82
C THR A 177 -22.75 10.07 -21.55
N CYS A 178 -23.68 9.13 -21.62
CA CYS A 178 -24.04 8.26 -20.49
C CYS A 178 -22.79 7.60 -19.86
N SER A 179 -21.75 7.31 -20.66
CA SER A 179 -20.49 6.75 -20.15
C SER A 179 -19.70 7.69 -19.22
N SER A 180 -19.64 9.00 -19.51
CA SER A 180 -18.84 9.94 -18.71
C SER A 180 -19.40 10.14 -17.29
N SER A 181 -20.71 9.95 -17.11
CA SER A 181 -21.32 10.10 -15.78
C SER A 181 -20.90 8.99 -14.82
N PHE A 182 -20.65 7.76 -15.31
CA PHE A 182 -20.20 6.64 -14.47
C PHE A 182 -18.77 6.87 -13.94
N PHE A 183 -17.84 7.29 -14.81
CA PHE A 183 -16.47 7.62 -14.38
C PHE A 183 -16.43 8.81 -13.44
N ARG A 184 -17.19 9.87 -13.76
CA ARG A 184 -17.33 11.01 -12.87
C ARG A 184 -17.87 10.59 -11.50
N SER A 185 -18.89 9.75 -11.45
CA SER A 185 -19.47 9.26 -10.18
C SER A 185 -18.44 8.48 -9.35
N ALA A 186 -17.68 7.60 -10.00
CA ALA A 186 -16.60 6.85 -9.35
C ALA A 186 -15.49 7.75 -8.81
N PHE A 187 -14.96 8.66 -9.63
CA PHE A 187 -13.89 9.56 -9.20
C PHE A 187 -14.37 10.57 -8.15
N VAL A 188 -15.58 11.13 -8.28
CA VAL A 188 -16.17 11.98 -7.24
C VAL A 188 -16.33 11.19 -5.93
N SER A 189 -16.76 9.93 -5.99
CA SER A 189 -16.85 9.08 -4.80
C SER A 189 -15.49 8.89 -4.13
N VAL A 190 -14.41 8.68 -4.90
CA VAL A 190 -13.04 8.60 -4.38
C VAL A 190 -12.59 9.95 -3.79
N LEU A 191 -12.83 11.07 -4.48
CA LEU A 191 -12.45 12.38 -4.00
C LEU A 191 -13.18 12.75 -2.69
N ASN A 192 -14.48 12.43 -2.59
CA ASN A 192 -15.29 12.63 -1.39
C ASN A 192 -14.74 11.91 -0.14
N GLN A 193 -13.99 10.83 -0.34
CA GLN A 193 -13.36 10.10 0.75
C GLN A 193 -12.22 10.87 1.43
N GLY A 194 -11.68 11.91 0.79
CA GLY A 194 -10.48 12.58 1.24
C GLY A 194 -9.24 11.83 0.76
N LEU A 195 -8.51 12.45 -0.16
CA LEU A 195 -7.34 11.89 -0.82
C LEU A 195 -6.17 12.87 -0.70
N VAL A 196 -4.96 12.33 -0.55
CA VAL A 196 -3.71 13.10 -0.69
C VAL A 196 -2.92 12.61 -1.90
N LEU A 197 -2.25 13.54 -2.57
CA LEU A 197 -1.27 13.25 -3.62
C LEU A 197 0.13 13.26 -3.01
N ARG A 198 1.00 12.40 -3.53
CA ARG A 198 2.35 12.22 -2.99
C ARG A 198 3.42 12.50 -4.04
N ALA A 199 4.06 13.65 -3.91
CA ALA A 199 5.21 14.09 -4.70
C ALA A 199 6.53 13.65 -4.04
N ALA A 200 6.81 12.35 -4.09
CA ALA A 200 7.85 11.72 -3.27
C ALA A 200 9.27 12.31 -3.48
N MET A 201 10.00 12.49 -2.38
CA MET A 201 11.44 12.79 -2.33
C MET A 201 12.27 11.54 -2.03
N THR A 202 11.71 10.56 -1.32
CA THR A 202 12.38 9.29 -1.04
C THR A 202 11.73 8.13 -1.79
N ARG A 203 12.50 7.04 -1.99
CA ARG A 203 11.93 5.80 -2.53
C ARG A 203 10.90 5.19 -1.59
N ARG A 204 11.12 5.30 -0.27
CA ARG A 204 10.23 4.79 0.77
C ARG A 204 8.87 5.48 0.73
N GLU A 205 8.86 6.81 0.58
CA GLU A 205 7.64 7.55 0.26
C GLU A 205 7.02 7.00 -1.03
N PHE A 206 7.78 6.94 -2.13
CA PHE A 206 7.24 6.60 -3.44
C PHE A 206 6.53 5.24 -3.51
N ILE A 207 7.06 4.21 -2.85
CA ILE A 207 6.58 2.82 -2.98
C ILE A 207 5.56 2.41 -1.92
N TYR A 208 5.38 3.20 -0.84
CA TYR A 208 4.42 2.83 0.20
C TYR A 208 2.98 2.90 -0.34
N TRP A 209 2.22 1.82 -0.20
CA TRP A 209 0.88 1.69 -0.78
C TRP A 209 -0.12 1.10 0.21
N LEU A 210 -1.04 1.95 0.68
CA LEU A 210 -2.14 1.60 1.57
C LEU A 210 -3.34 2.52 1.27
N PRO A 211 -4.11 2.22 0.20
CA PRO A 211 -5.28 3.01 -0.18
C PRO A 211 -6.24 3.24 0.98
N GLY A 212 -6.63 4.50 1.20
CA GLY A 212 -7.53 4.89 2.29
C GLY A 212 -6.87 5.56 3.50
N LEU A 213 -5.55 5.46 3.65
CA LEU A 213 -4.79 6.08 4.76
C LEU A 213 -3.73 7.06 4.24
N ASN A 214 -2.63 7.22 4.98
CA ASN A 214 -1.55 8.18 4.76
C ASN A 214 -0.65 7.87 3.54
N ALA A 215 -0.90 6.81 2.78
CA ALA A 215 -0.14 6.55 1.56
C ALA A 215 -0.44 7.59 0.49
N GLY A 216 -1.72 7.92 0.27
CA GLY A 216 -2.12 8.74 -0.88
C GLY A 216 -1.77 8.11 -2.24
N ILE A 217 -1.95 8.89 -3.31
CA ILE A 217 -1.59 8.47 -4.68
C ILE A 217 -0.22 9.06 -5.05
N PRO A 218 0.78 8.22 -5.40
CA PRO A 218 2.07 8.71 -5.86
C PRO A 218 1.93 9.39 -7.22
N LEU A 219 2.64 10.49 -7.40
CA LEU A 219 2.75 11.13 -8.72
C LEU A 219 3.80 10.42 -9.55
N VAL A 220 3.34 9.60 -10.50
CA VAL A 220 4.19 8.78 -11.36
C VAL A 220 4.25 9.38 -12.76
N PRO A 221 5.42 9.88 -13.22
CA PRO A 221 5.56 10.37 -14.59
C PRO A 221 5.49 9.22 -15.59
N LYS A 222 4.82 9.45 -16.73
CA LYS A 222 4.84 8.55 -17.90
C LYS A 222 5.32 9.26 -19.17
N ASP A 223 5.57 8.48 -20.21
CA ASP A 223 6.12 9.00 -21.46
C ASP A 223 5.14 9.85 -22.25
N ASP A 224 3.85 9.54 -22.18
CA ASP A 224 2.77 10.31 -22.82
C ASP A 224 1.60 10.58 -21.85
N ALA A 225 0.80 11.57 -22.18
CA ALA A 225 -0.29 12.07 -21.33
C ALA A 225 -1.44 11.07 -21.18
N VAL A 226 -1.72 10.25 -22.20
CA VAL A 226 -2.80 9.24 -22.16
C VAL A 226 -2.40 8.07 -21.26
N HIS A 227 -1.16 7.60 -21.36
CA HIS A 227 -0.59 6.59 -20.47
C HIS A 227 -0.53 7.11 -19.03
N GLU A 228 -0.14 8.37 -18.82
CA GLU A 228 -0.16 8.99 -17.49
C GLU A 228 -1.57 9.05 -16.90
N ALA A 229 -2.56 9.49 -17.67
CA ALA A 229 -3.96 9.57 -17.22
C ALA A 229 -4.58 8.19 -16.95
N THR A 230 -4.32 7.20 -17.80
CA THR A 230 -4.80 5.83 -17.58
C THR A 230 -4.13 5.16 -16.38
N PHE A 231 -2.85 5.47 -16.11
CA PHE A 231 -2.18 5.04 -14.87
C PHE A 231 -2.79 5.73 -13.63
N GLN A 232 -3.10 7.03 -13.71
CA GLN A 232 -3.80 7.74 -12.63
C GLN A 232 -5.22 7.22 -12.39
N ALA A 233 -5.95 6.86 -13.45
CA ALA A 233 -7.28 6.25 -13.33
C ALA A 233 -7.21 4.90 -12.61
N HIS A 234 -6.19 4.09 -12.91
CA HIS A 234 -5.92 2.83 -12.22
C HIS A 234 -5.63 3.06 -10.74
N ASP A 235 -4.69 3.94 -10.40
CA ASP A 235 -4.36 4.26 -9.00
C ASP A 235 -5.57 4.83 -8.23
N LEU A 236 -6.40 5.66 -8.86
CA LEU A 236 -7.65 6.17 -8.29
C LEU A 236 -8.66 5.05 -8.01
N ALA A 237 -8.78 4.07 -8.91
CA ALA A 237 -9.77 3.01 -8.79
C ALA A 237 -9.53 2.11 -7.57
N HIS A 238 -8.28 1.96 -7.12
CA HIS A 238 -7.98 1.28 -5.85
C HIS A 238 -8.65 1.94 -4.64
N PHE A 239 -8.91 3.25 -4.68
CA PHE A 239 -9.59 3.96 -3.59
C PHE A 239 -11.11 3.82 -3.64
N LEU A 240 -11.68 3.17 -4.67
CA LEU A 240 -13.08 2.71 -4.63
C LEU A 240 -13.25 1.65 -3.52
N LEU A 241 -12.18 0.88 -3.25
CA LEU A 241 -12.11 -0.14 -2.23
C LEU A 241 -10.87 0.06 -1.32
N PRO A 242 -10.91 1.03 -0.37
CA PRO A 242 -9.84 1.27 0.59
C PRO A 242 -9.45 0.00 1.35
N ASP A 243 -8.15 -0.20 1.61
CA ASP A 243 -7.66 -1.41 2.26
C ASP A 243 -8.24 -1.59 3.67
N LEU A 244 -8.48 -2.86 4.05
CA LEU A 244 -8.89 -3.20 5.42
C LEU A 244 -7.78 -2.87 6.43
N LEU A 245 -8.18 -2.39 7.59
CA LEU A 245 -7.30 -2.05 8.69
C LEU A 245 -7.00 -3.28 9.54
N PHE A 246 -5.72 -3.54 9.77
CA PHE A 246 -5.27 -4.64 10.63
C PHE A 246 -5.40 -4.25 12.11
N THR A 247 -6.13 -5.05 12.87
CA THR A 247 -6.26 -4.91 14.34
C THR A 247 -5.77 -6.16 15.07
N GLU A 248 -5.96 -7.34 14.47
CA GLU A 248 -5.56 -8.61 15.06
C GLU A 248 -5.20 -9.68 14.02
N ASP A 249 -4.38 -10.64 14.44
CA ASP A 249 -3.93 -11.77 13.62
C ASP A 249 -4.84 -12.97 13.82
N SER A 250 -5.31 -13.54 12.71
CA SER A 250 -5.96 -14.85 12.70
C SER A 250 -5.87 -15.46 11.28
N PRO A 251 -5.94 -16.79 11.12
CA PRO A 251 -5.95 -17.41 9.80
C PRO A 251 -7.08 -16.91 8.88
N LEU A 252 -8.27 -16.65 9.44
CA LEU A 252 -9.39 -16.08 8.70
C LEU A 252 -9.10 -14.63 8.31
N HIS A 253 -8.57 -13.81 9.22
CA HIS A 253 -8.23 -12.42 8.95
C HIS A 253 -7.18 -12.30 7.87
N ARG A 254 -6.16 -13.17 7.89
CA ARG A 254 -5.18 -13.26 6.82
C ARG A 254 -5.84 -13.51 5.47
N ARG A 255 -6.71 -14.52 5.39
CA ARG A 255 -7.41 -14.87 4.14
C ARG A 255 -8.29 -13.72 3.67
N LEU A 256 -9.09 -13.12 4.55
CA LEU A 256 -9.98 -12.00 4.20
C LEU A 256 -9.21 -10.75 3.77
N TYR A 257 -8.13 -10.40 4.45
CA TYR A 257 -7.27 -9.28 4.06
C TYR A 257 -6.70 -9.48 2.65
N ILE A 258 -6.17 -10.67 2.36
CA ILE A 258 -5.64 -11.01 1.03
C ILE A 258 -6.74 -10.98 -0.02
N ILE A 259 -7.90 -11.63 0.23
CA ILE A 259 -9.05 -11.63 -0.68
C ILE A 259 -9.47 -10.18 -0.98
N TYR A 260 -9.61 -9.34 0.03
CA TYR A 260 -10.08 -7.98 -0.12
C TYR A 260 -9.14 -7.13 -0.98
N ARG A 261 -7.82 -7.27 -0.80
CA ARG A 261 -6.84 -6.58 -1.63
C ARG A 261 -6.80 -7.09 -3.07
N MET A 262 -6.89 -8.41 -3.27
CA MET A 262 -7.00 -8.96 -4.61
C MET A 262 -8.32 -8.55 -5.30
N LEU A 263 -9.41 -8.37 -4.55
CA LEU A 263 -10.65 -7.79 -5.08
C LEU A 263 -10.43 -6.33 -5.52
N SER A 264 -9.65 -5.54 -4.78
CA SER A 264 -9.29 -4.16 -5.16
C SER A 264 -8.56 -4.13 -6.51
N GLU A 265 -7.59 -5.03 -6.72
CA GLU A 265 -6.90 -5.19 -8.01
C GLU A 265 -7.87 -5.62 -9.12
N ALA A 266 -8.69 -6.65 -8.87
CA ALA A 266 -9.64 -7.16 -9.86
C ALA A 266 -10.67 -6.10 -10.30
N ILE A 267 -11.14 -5.27 -9.36
CA ILE A 267 -12.04 -4.15 -9.62
C ILE A 267 -11.33 -3.06 -10.41
N THR A 268 -10.11 -2.72 -10.01
CA THR A 268 -9.29 -1.69 -10.65
C THR A 268 -9.00 -2.02 -12.11
N LEU A 269 -8.58 -3.25 -12.41
CA LEU A 269 -8.32 -3.69 -13.78
C LEU A 269 -9.55 -3.63 -14.68
N VAL A 270 -10.71 -4.09 -14.20
CA VAL A 270 -11.93 -4.01 -15.02
C VAL A 270 -12.36 -2.55 -15.19
N PHE A 271 -12.40 -1.77 -14.10
CA PHE A 271 -12.88 -0.40 -14.17
C PHE A 271 -11.94 0.53 -14.97
N ALA A 272 -10.65 0.55 -14.65
CA ALA A 272 -9.68 1.46 -15.25
C ALA A 272 -9.10 0.92 -16.57
N ASP A 273 -8.72 -0.37 -16.62
CA ASP A 273 -7.99 -0.90 -17.78
C ASP A 273 -8.88 -1.52 -18.86
N MET A 274 -10.15 -1.81 -18.57
CA MET A 274 -11.16 -2.15 -19.59
C MET A 274 -12.09 -0.97 -19.87
N LEU A 275 -12.88 -0.55 -18.88
CA LEU A 275 -14.02 0.34 -19.09
C LEU A 275 -13.58 1.77 -19.37
N PHE A 276 -12.67 2.33 -18.57
CA PHE A 276 -12.18 3.70 -18.77
C PHE A 276 -11.38 3.82 -20.08
N VAL A 277 -10.56 2.81 -20.41
CA VAL A 277 -9.89 2.72 -21.72
C VAL A 277 -10.88 2.72 -22.88
N GLU A 278 -11.95 1.91 -22.80
CA GLU A 278 -12.98 1.91 -23.84
C GLU A 278 -13.71 3.25 -23.94
N HIS A 279 -13.93 3.92 -22.81
CA HIS A 279 -14.49 5.27 -22.79
C HIS A 279 -13.59 6.28 -23.52
N LEU A 280 -12.29 6.31 -23.22
CA LEU A 280 -11.35 7.20 -23.92
C LEU A 280 -11.34 6.94 -25.44
N ARG A 281 -11.31 5.66 -25.84
CA ARG A 281 -11.38 5.28 -27.26
C ARG A 281 -12.67 5.76 -27.93
N ARG A 282 -13.83 5.59 -27.27
CA ARG A 282 -15.14 6.07 -27.78
C ARG A 282 -15.20 7.60 -27.87
N SER A 283 -14.49 8.30 -26.98
CA SER A 283 -14.34 9.76 -26.99
C SER A 283 -13.35 10.27 -28.05
N GLY A 284 -12.80 9.39 -28.90
CA GLY A 284 -11.92 9.76 -30.01
C GLY A 284 -10.44 9.93 -29.62
N VAL A 285 -10.03 9.50 -28.43
CA VAL A 285 -8.61 9.52 -28.04
C VAL A 285 -7.85 8.44 -28.82
N GLU A 286 -6.86 8.87 -29.59
CA GLU A 286 -5.96 7.98 -30.33
C GLU A 286 -4.82 7.48 -29.42
N TYR A 287 -4.74 6.17 -29.22
CA TYR A 287 -3.69 5.50 -28.45
C TYR A 287 -3.58 4.03 -28.85
N ASP A 288 -2.41 3.42 -28.65
CA ASP A 288 -2.24 1.97 -28.85
C ASP A 288 -2.77 1.18 -27.64
N TRP A 289 -4.08 0.93 -27.67
CA TRP A 289 -4.79 0.19 -26.63
C TRP A 289 -4.40 -1.30 -26.57
N SER A 290 -3.78 -1.84 -27.63
CA SER A 290 -3.40 -3.26 -27.69
C SER A 290 -2.33 -3.66 -26.67
N LYS A 291 -1.57 -2.67 -26.17
CA LYS A 291 -0.57 -2.85 -25.10
C LYS A 291 -1.21 -3.22 -23.75
N ARG A 292 -2.46 -2.82 -23.52
CA ARG A 292 -3.24 -3.20 -22.33
C ARG A 292 -3.97 -4.50 -22.63
N LYS A 293 -3.29 -5.64 -22.50
CA LYS A 293 -3.79 -6.97 -22.94
C LYS A 293 -5.18 -7.37 -22.43
N ILE A 294 -5.64 -6.75 -21.34
CA ILE A 294 -6.99 -6.92 -20.79
C ILE A 294 -8.10 -6.22 -21.62
N TRP A 295 -7.79 -5.14 -22.33
CA TRP A 295 -8.75 -4.42 -23.17
C TRP A 295 -9.15 -5.20 -24.44
N PRO A 296 -8.21 -5.80 -25.22
CA PRO A 296 -8.57 -6.70 -26.30
C PRO A 296 -9.45 -7.87 -25.83
N LEU A 297 -9.16 -8.47 -24.67
CA LEU A 297 -10.00 -9.52 -24.07
C LEU A 297 -11.44 -9.02 -23.87
N PHE A 298 -11.61 -7.85 -23.21
CA PHE A 298 -12.92 -7.23 -23.01
C PHE A 298 -13.69 -7.02 -24.32
N ARG A 299 -13.04 -6.52 -25.36
CA ARG A 299 -13.66 -6.30 -26.67
C ARG A 299 -14.20 -7.59 -27.30
N HIS A 300 -13.54 -8.71 -27.08
CA HIS A 300 -13.96 -10.02 -27.62
C HIS A 300 -15.12 -10.64 -26.84
N CYS A 301 -15.32 -10.29 -25.55
CA CYS A 301 -16.48 -10.74 -24.79
C CYS A 301 -17.82 -10.27 -25.39
N GLY A 302 -17.81 -9.29 -26.31
CA GLY A 302 -19.02 -8.79 -26.99
C GLY A 302 -19.99 -8.06 -26.06
N LEU A 303 -19.56 -7.70 -24.85
CA LEU A 303 -20.34 -6.93 -23.89
C LEU A 303 -20.17 -5.43 -24.15
N ASP A 304 -21.28 -4.69 -24.16
CA ASP A 304 -21.26 -3.24 -24.26
C ASP A 304 -21.97 -2.59 -23.04
N PRO A 305 -21.20 -2.06 -22.06
CA PRO A 305 -21.75 -1.37 -20.91
C PRO A 305 -22.31 0.02 -21.24
N PHE A 306 -22.08 0.53 -22.46
CA PHE A 306 -22.48 1.87 -22.90
C PHE A 306 -23.36 1.83 -24.18
N ALA A 307 -24.05 0.72 -24.43
CA ALA A 307 -24.88 0.55 -25.62
C ALA A 307 -26.01 1.60 -25.71
N GLU A 308 -26.18 2.18 -26.91
CA GLU A 308 -27.26 3.13 -27.20
C GLU A 308 -28.60 2.38 -27.40
N GLY A 309 -29.69 2.88 -26.83
CA GLY A 309 -31.05 2.39 -27.11
C GLY A 309 -31.56 1.23 -26.24
N SER A 310 -30.69 0.39 -25.69
CA SER A 310 -31.00 -0.27 -24.41
C SER A 310 -30.91 0.81 -23.35
N THR A 311 -31.99 1.13 -22.64
CA THR A 311 -32.04 2.18 -21.61
C THR A 311 -30.67 2.36 -20.96
N GLY A 312 -30.01 3.50 -21.19
CA GLY A 312 -28.71 3.88 -20.60
C GLY A 312 -28.83 4.08 -19.09
N SER A 313 -29.40 3.07 -18.43
CA SER A 313 -29.74 2.99 -17.03
C SER A 313 -28.52 2.42 -16.32
N THR A 314 -28.27 2.95 -15.13
CA THR A 314 -27.29 2.43 -14.19
C THR A 314 -27.40 0.91 -14.01
N GLU A 315 -28.61 0.33 -14.14
CA GLU A 315 -28.84 -1.11 -14.04
C GLU A 315 -28.12 -1.92 -15.14
N HIS A 316 -28.20 -1.50 -16.41
CA HIS A 316 -27.51 -2.20 -17.51
C HIS A 316 -25.99 -2.13 -17.33
N PHE A 317 -25.47 -0.94 -17.04
CA PHE A 317 -24.05 -0.74 -16.75
C PHE A 317 -23.58 -1.65 -15.60
N LEU A 318 -24.31 -1.66 -14.47
CA LEU A 318 -23.98 -2.50 -13.32
C LEU A 318 -24.06 -3.99 -13.64
N SER A 319 -25.00 -4.43 -14.47
CA SER A 319 -25.12 -5.83 -14.88
C SER A 319 -23.92 -6.28 -15.70
N VAL A 320 -23.53 -5.49 -16.72
CA VAL A 320 -22.33 -5.76 -17.53
C VAL A 320 -21.06 -5.67 -16.70
N PHE A 321 -20.92 -4.63 -15.88
CA PHE A 321 -19.76 -4.45 -15.02
C PHE A 321 -19.60 -5.62 -14.04
N ARG A 322 -20.70 -6.08 -13.43
CA ARG A 322 -20.71 -7.25 -12.56
C ARG A 322 -20.25 -8.51 -13.30
N ALA A 323 -20.75 -8.76 -14.51
CA ALA A 323 -20.36 -9.94 -15.29
C ALA A 323 -18.85 -9.95 -15.59
N LEU A 324 -18.29 -8.81 -15.98
CA LEU A 324 -16.85 -8.65 -16.21
C LEU A 324 -16.04 -8.84 -14.92
N LEU A 325 -16.51 -8.29 -13.80
CA LEU A 325 -15.88 -8.48 -12.49
C LEU A 325 -15.93 -9.94 -12.04
N GLU A 326 -17.05 -10.63 -12.19
CA GLU A 326 -17.15 -12.05 -11.82
C GLU A 326 -16.15 -12.90 -12.63
N ALA A 327 -15.98 -12.61 -13.93
CA ALA A 327 -14.96 -13.28 -14.74
C ALA A 327 -13.53 -12.97 -14.26
N ASN A 328 -13.22 -11.68 -14.02
CA ASN A 328 -11.88 -11.28 -13.57
C ASN A 328 -11.56 -11.78 -12.16
N VAL A 329 -12.53 -11.75 -11.23
CA VAL A 329 -12.37 -12.25 -9.86
C VAL A 329 -12.13 -13.76 -9.87
N SER A 330 -12.85 -14.51 -10.70
CA SER A 330 -12.63 -15.96 -10.87
C SER A 330 -11.19 -16.25 -11.32
N TYR A 331 -10.67 -15.49 -12.29
CA TYR A 331 -9.32 -15.71 -12.77
C TYR A 331 -8.26 -15.20 -11.78
N CYS A 332 -8.32 -13.91 -11.42
CA CYS A 332 -7.34 -13.23 -10.57
C CYS A 332 -7.25 -13.85 -9.17
N LEU A 333 -8.36 -14.24 -8.55
CA LEU A 333 -8.36 -14.76 -7.18
C LEU A 333 -8.34 -16.29 -7.11
N LEU A 334 -8.83 -17.02 -8.12
CA LEU A 334 -8.95 -18.49 -8.06
C LEU A 334 -8.15 -19.21 -9.16
N GLY A 335 -7.54 -18.48 -10.09
CA GLY A 335 -6.88 -19.04 -11.27
C GLY A 335 -7.82 -19.77 -12.22
N ASP A 336 -9.13 -19.42 -12.22
CA ASP A 336 -10.17 -20.07 -13.01
C ASP A 336 -10.68 -19.14 -14.13
N ASP A 337 -10.36 -19.49 -15.38
CA ASP A 337 -10.72 -18.74 -16.59
C ASP A 337 -12.06 -19.18 -17.22
N SER A 338 -12.80 -20.11 -16.62
CA SER A 338 -14.05 -20.66 -17.17
C SER A 338 -15.08 -19.57 -17.50
N ARG A 339 -15.26 -18.60 -16.60
CA ARG A 339 -16.17 -17.46 -16.82
C ARG A 339 -15.77 -16.56 -17.98
N TYR A 340 -14.46 -16.38 -18.24
CA TYR A 340 -14.04 -15.67 -19.44
C TYR A 340 -14.39 -16.45 -20.69
N ARG A 341 -14.17 -17.78 -20.71
CA ARG A 341 -14.53 -18.64 -21.84
C ARG A 341 -16.04 -18.59 -22.12
N GLU A 342 -16.87 -18.59 -21.07
CA GLU A 342 -18.33 -18.42 -21.19
C GLU A 342 -18.71 -17.09 -21.86
N LEU A 343 -18.08 -15.99 -21.46
CA LEU A 343 -18.34 -14.67 -22.05
C LEU A 343 -17.87 -14.57 -23.50
N LEU A 344 -16.76 -15.22 -23.84
CA LEU A 344 -16.21 -15.27 -25.20
C LEU A 344 -17.04 -16.14 -26.14
N LYS A 345 -17.89 -17.03 -25.60
CA LYS A 345 -18.72 -18.00 -26.36
C LYS A 345 -17.88 -18.92 -27.27
N ASP A 346 -16.61 -19.11 -26.94
CA ASP A 346 -15.66 -19.94 -27.69
C ASP A 346 -15.36 -21.24 -26.94
N GLU A 347 -15.29 -22.36 -27.67
CA GLU A 347 -14.87 -23.66 -27.12
C GLU A 347 -13.34 -23.80 -27.01
N LEU A 348 -12.57 -22.97 -27.73
CA LEU A 348 -11.09 -22.94 -27.73
C LEU A 348 -10.59 -21.67 -27.02
N GLU A 349 -9.36 -21.70 -26.49
CA GLU A 349 -8.74 -20.51 -25.90
C GLU A 349 -8.38 -19.49 -27.00
N PRO A 350 -9.05 -18.33 -27.10
CA PRO A 350 -8.67 -17.33 -28.09
C PRO A 350 -7.35 -16.65 -27.70
N GLU A 351 -6.60 -16.17 -28.69
CA GLU A 351 -5.29 -15.54 -28.47
C GLU A 351 -5.37 -14.37 -27.47
N CYS A 352 -6.49 -13.63 -27.45
CA CYS A 352 -6.68 -12.52 -26.50
C CYS A 352 -6.73 -12.98 -25.03
N LEU A 353 -7.28 -14.18 -24.75
CA LEU A 353 -7.29 -14.76 -23.41
C LEU A 353 -5.89 -15.24 -23.02
N LYS A 354 -5.16 -15.86 -23.96
CA LYS A 354 -3.77 -16.26 -23.75
C LYS A 354 -2.85 -15.06 -23.47
N ASP A 355 -2.91 -14.03 -24.31
CA ASP A 355 -2.18 -12.78 -24.15
C ASP A 355 -2.46 -12.11 -22.79
N PHE A 356 -3.72 -12.12 -22.35
CA PHE A 356 -4.10 -11.63 -21.03
C PHE A 356 -3.45 -12.45 -19.92
N LYS A 357 -3.53 -13.78 -19.99
CA LYS A 357 -2.95 -14.68 -18.98
C LYS A 357 -1.43 -14.52 -18.90
N GLU A 358 -0.74 -14.49 -20.04
CA GLU A 358 0.71 -14.28 -20.10
C GLU A 358 1.11 -12.91 -19.53
N LYS A 359 0.30 -11.87 -19.77
CA LYS A 359 0.61 -10.54 -19.23
C LYS A 359 0.31 -10.42 -17.74
N TYR A 360 -0.85 -10.88 -17.26
CA TYR A 360 -1.37 -10.54 -15.94
C TYR A 360 -1.18 -11.62 -14.87
N MET A 361 -0.99 -12.89 -15.25
CA MET A 361 -0.72 -13.95 -14.26
C MET A 361 0.50 -13.62 -13.37
N PRO A 362 1.64 -13.12 -13.89
CA PRO A 362 2.76 -12.68 -13.05
C PRO A 362 2.37 -11.63 -12.00
N PHE A 363 1.58 -10.63 -12.40
CA PHE A 363 1.12 -9.57 -11.51
C PHE A 363 0.28 -10.15 -10.38
N PHE A 364 -0.71 -10.99 -10.70
CA PHE A 364 -1.58 -11.60 -9.68
C PHE A 364 -0.80 -12.49 -8.70
N VAL A 365 0.17 -13.26 -9.19
CA VAL A 365 1.02 -14.10 -8.33
C VAL A 365 1.84 -13.24 -7.36
N GLU A 366 2.44 -12.17 -7.85
CA GLU A 366 3.22 -11.26 -7.03
C GLU A 366 2.34 -10.44 -6.08
N ASP A 367 1.14 -10.03 -6.48
CA ASP A 367 0.19 -9.33 -5.61
C ASP A 367 -0.24 -10.20 -4.43
N PHE A 368 -0.46 -11.51 -4.65
CA PHE A 368 -0.69 -12.47 -3.58
C PHE A 368 0.48 -12.55 -2.60
N ARG A 369 1.71 -12.65 -3.12
CA ARG A 369 2.94 -12.74 -2.32
C ARG A 369 3.19 -11.46 -1.53
N TRP A 370 3.15 -10.33 -2.21
CA TRP A 370 3.31 -9.00 -1.67
C TRP A 370 2.27 -8.71 -0.59
N THR A 371 0.99 -9.01 -0.85
CA THR A 371 -0.08 -8.83 0.14
C THR A 371 0.10 -9.75 1.35
N SER A 372 0.49 -11.01 1.13
CA SER A 372 0.78 -11.92 2.24
C SER A 372 1.99 -11.46 3.05
N GLN A 373 2.99 -10.84 2.43
CA GLN A 373 4.16 -10.29 3.11
C GLN A 373 3.79 -9.06 3.95
N ASN A 374 2.97 -8.15 3.41
CA ASN A 374 2.43 -7.01 4.17
C ASN A 374 1.65 -7.47 5.39
N TYR A 375 0.79 -8.49 5.24
CA TYR A 375 0.05 -9.06 6.38
C TYR A 375 1.00 -9.66 7.43
N ARG A 376 2.01 -10.44 7.02
CA ARG A 376 3.01 -11.00 7.94
C ARG A 376 3.80 -9.91 8.68
N SER A 377 4.14 -8.82 8.00
CA SER A 377 4.81 -7.66 8.62
C SER A 377 3.94 -7.03 9.72
N MET A 378 2.64 -6.82 9.44
CA MET A 378 1.70 -6.31 10.43
C MET A 378 1.47 -7.28 11.60
N ALA A 379 1.31 -8.59 11.31
CA ALA A 379 1.13 -9.63 12.31
C ALA A 379 2.34 -9.74 13.26
N ALA A 380 3.57 -9.71 12.72
CA ALA A 380 4.80 -9.69 13.52
C ALA A 380 4.88 -8.48 14.47
N ARG A 381 4.20 -7.39 14.14
CA ARG A 381 4.10 -6.15 14.93
C ARG A 381 2.72 -5.97 15.59
N GLY A 382 1.95 -7.04 15.77
CA GLY A 382 0.53 -6.96 16.16
C GLY A 382 0.27 -6.16 17.45
N ALA A 383 1.19 -6.17 18.43
CA ALA A 383 1.06 -5.34 19.64
C ALA A 383 1.19 -3.84 19.35
N GLU A 384 2.07 -3.44 18.44
CA GLU A 384 2.21 -2.06 17.96
C GLU A 384 0.97 -1.64 17.18
N LEU A 385 0.46 -2.50 16.29
CA LEU A 385 -0.73 -2.19 15.48
C LEU A 385 -1.99 -2.06 16.34
N ARG A 386 -2.16 -2.86 17.40
CA ARG A 386 -3.27 -2.67 18.36
C ARG A 386 -3.20 -1.32 19.08
N ARG A 387 -2.01 -0.90 19.48
CA ARG A 387 -1.82 0.44 20.07
C ARG A 387 -2.12 1.54 19.06
N TRP A 388 -1.63 1.40 17.84
CA TRP A 388 -1.96 2.32 16.75
C TRP A 388 -3.47 2.43 16.56
N TRP A 389 -4.18 1.31 16.54
CA TRP A 389 -5.63 1.31 16.41
C TRP A 389 -6.31 2.09 17.53
N SER A 390 -5.88 1.92 18.78
CA SER A 390 -6.43 2.70 19.91
C SER A 390 -6.23 4.23 19.78
N LEU A 391 -5.23 4.67 19.00
CA LEU A 391 -5.00 6.09 18.69
C LEU A 391 -5.80 6.53 17.43
N ALA A 392 -5.93 5.65 16.44
CA ALA A 392 -6.54 5.95 15.15
C ALA A 392 -8.08 5.84 15.15
N GLU A 393 -8.65 4.97 15.99
CA GLU A 393 -10.09 4.72 16.08
C GLU A 393 -10.89 5.98 16.47
N PRO A 394 -10.50 6.78 17.49
CA PRO A 394 -11.18 8.04 17.78
C PRO A 394 -11.19 8.99 16.58
N ILE A 395 -10.09 9.07 15.82
CA ILE A 395 -10.02 9.90 14.61
C ILE A 395 -10.98 9.35 13.55
N ARG A 396 -11.02 8.03 13.34
CA ARG A 396 -11.96 7.38 12.41
C ARG A 396 -13.41 7.75 12.75
N GLU A 397 -13.77 7.72 14.03
CA GLU A 397 -15.13 8.08 14.49
C GLU A 397 -15.48 9.53 14.15
N LEU A 398 -14.56 10.48 14.35
CA LEU A 398 -14.76 11.88 13.93
C LEU A 398 -15.01 12.01 12.43
N LEU A 399 -14.30 11.22 11.61
CA LEU A 399 -14.44 11.22 10.15
C LEU A 399 -15.74 10.56 9.65
N GLN A 400 -16.30 9.63 10.42
CA GLN A 400 -17.54 8.92 10.10
C GLN A 400 -18.78 9.71 10.51
N GLN A 401 -18.75 10.45 11.61
CA GLN A 401 -19.91 11.17 12.13
C GLN A 401 -20.37 12.32 11.21
N GLY A 402 -19.48 12.86 10.37
CA GLY A 402 -19.77 13.92 9.40
C GLY A 402 -20.25 15.24 10.03
N PRO A 403 -20.11 16.39 9.35
CA PRO A 403 -20.60 17.67 9.87
C PRO A 403 -22.13 17.76 10.08
N GLN A 404 -22.90 16.87 9.44
CA GLN A 404 -24.37 16.98 9.36
C GLN A 404 -25.12 15.65 9.57
N GLY A 405 -24.46 14.60 10.08
CA GLY A 405 -25.12 13.31 10.35
C GLY A 405 -25.73 12.60 9.13
N GLN A 406 -25.38 13.02 7.91
CA GLN A 406 -25.76 12.32 6.68
C GLN A 406 -24.97 11.01 6.61
N GLY A 407 -25.70 9.90 6.52
CA GLY A 407 -25.25 8.52 6.80
C GLY A 407 -23.82 8.22 6.35
N ALA A 408 -23.01 7.76 7.30
CA ALA A 408 -21.67 7.28 7.05
C ALA A 408 -21.73 6.10 6.08
N VAL A 409 -21.25 6.29 4.85
CA VAL A 409 -20.71 5.15 4.11
C VAL A 409 -19.54 4.66 4.95
N GLU A 410 -19.61 3.43 5.46
CA GLU A 410 -18.54 2.82 6.26
C GLU A 410 -17.29 2.75 5.39
N GLU A 411 -16.39 3.70 5.59
CA GLU A 411 -15.36 4.01 4.61
C GLU A 411 -14.03 3.32 4.85
N LEU A 412 -13.74 3.01 6.11
CA LEU A 412 -12.54 2.32 6.54
C LEU A 412 -12.95 1.23 7.53
N LEU A 413 -12.76 -0.01 7.12
CA LEU A 413 -13.16 -1.19 7.88
C LEU A 413 -11.94 -1.85 8.48
N THR A 414 -12.06 -2.37 9.68
CA THR A 414 -11.11 -3.37 10.16
C THR A 414 -11.37 -4.72 9.49
N VAL A 415 -10.38 -5.61 9.51
CA VAL A 415 -10.57 -6.98 9.01
C VAL A 415 -11.66 -7.72 9.81
N GLU A 416 -11.74 -7.45 11.11
CA GLU A 416 -12.75 -8.01 12.01
C GLU A 416 -14.17 -7.52 11.68
N GLU A 417 -14.35 -6.22 11.44
CA GLU A 417 -15.63 -5.64 11.01
C GLU A 417 -16.07 -6.23 9.67
N PHE A 418 -15.15 -6.47 8.76
CA PHE A 418 -15.47 -7.12 7.50
C PHE A 418 -15.83 -8.60 7.67
N ALA A 419 -15.09 -9.36 8.49
CA ALA A 419 -15.43 -10.74 8.84
C ALA A 419 -16.84 -10.84 9.45
N THR A 420 -17.17 -9.88 10.33
CA THR A 420 -18.48 -9.73 10.96
C THR A 420 -19.60 -9.58 9.94
N ARG A 421 -19.40 -8.72 8.94
CA ARG A 421 -20.39 -8.51 7.87
C ARG A 421 -20.64 -9.73 7.02
N LEU A 422 -19.62 -10.55 6.81
CA LEU A 422 -19.75 -11.81 6.09
C LEU A 422 -20.41 -12.91 6.93
N GLY A 423 -20.70 -12.65 8.20
CA GLY A 423 -21.21 -13.66 9.14
C GLY A 423 -20.16 -14.70 9.52
N CYS A 424 -18.88 -14.39 9.34
CA CYS A 424 -17.76 -15.28 9.66
C CYS A 424 -17.31 -15.04 11.11
N HIS A 425 -18.12 -15.46 12.07
CA HIS A 425 -17.79 -15.35 13.50
C HIS A 425 -17.56 -16.73 14.13
N GLY A 426 -16.49 -16.82 14.91
CA GLY A 426 -16.22 -17.97 15.78
C GLY A 426 -15.39 -19.09 15.16
N PRO A 427 -14.79 -19.96 16.00
CA PRO A 427 -13.81 -20.98 15.61
C PRO A 427 -14.34 -22.07 14.67
N GLU A 428 -15.68 -22.23 14.56
CA GLU A 428 -16.29 -23.22 13.64
C GLU A 428 -16.32 -22.73 12.18
N THR A 429 -16.30 -21.41 11.94
CA THR A 429 -16.31 -20.82 10.59
C THR A 429 -14.92 -20.77 9.94
N THR A 430 -13.85 -20.80 10.75
CA THR A 430 -12.45 -20.70 10.33
C THR A 430 -11.92 -21.95 9.61
N GLU A 431 -12.41 -23.15 9.95
CA GLU A 431 -11.88 -24.42 9.41
C GLU A 431 -12.71 -24.99 8.24
N THR A 432 -13.96 -24.55 8.06
CA THR A 432 -14.91 -25.22 7.16
C THR A 432 -15.19 -24.46 5.86
N SER A 433 -14.87 -23.16 5.79
CA SER A 433 -15.14 -22.35 4.60
C SER A 433 -14.02 -22.48 3.56
N SER A 434 -14.34 -23.08 2.41
CA SER A 434 -13.44 -23.16 1.26
C SER A 434 -12.99 -21.76 0.78
N GLY A 435 -11.79 -21.66 0.19
CA GLY A 435 -11.25 -20.39 -0.31
C GLY A 435 -12.19 -19.71 -1.30
N ALA A 436 -12.74 -20.47 -2.25
CA ALA A 436 -13.72 -19.96 -3.21
C ALA A 436 -15.00 -19.43 -2.56
N ALA A 437 -15.53 -20.11 -1.54
CA ALA A 437 -16.74 -19.64 -0.87
C ALA A 437 -16.51 -18.29 -0.19
N LEU A 438 -15.36 -18.09 0.45
CA LEU A 438 -14.99 -16.80 1.04
C LEU A 438 -14.80 -15.72 -0.03
N VAL A 439 -14.12 -16.02 -1.13
CA VAL A 439 -13.94 -15.08 -2.26
C VAL A 439 -15.29 -14.58 -2.78
N TRP A 440 -16.22 -15.50 -3.04
CA TRP A 440 -17.53 -15.13 -3.57
C TRP A 440 -18.42 -14.41 -2.55
N SER A 441 -18.33 -14.75 -1.27
CA SER A 441 -19.02 -14.01 -0.22
C SER A 441 -18.48 -12.58 -0.08
N ALA A 442 -17.16 -12.41 -0.07
CA ALA A 442 -16.52 -11.11 -0.05
C ALA A 442 -16.87 -10.28 -1.29
N PHE A 443 -16.80 -10.87 -2.49
CA PHE A 443 -17.18 -10.20 -3.73
C PHE A 443 -18.63 -9.71 -3.71
N ARG A 444 -19.59 -10.55 -3.30
CA ARG A 444 -21.00 -10.15 -3.22
C ARG A 444 -21.22 -8.98 -2.27
N ASP A 445 -20.60 -9.02 -1.10
CA ASP A 445 -20.71 -7.94 -0.11
C ASP A 445 -20.09 -6.64 -0.63
N VAL A 446 -18.84 -6.70 -1.12
CA VAL A 446 -18.13 -5.56 -1.71
C VAL A 446 -18.90 -4.96 -2.88
N PHE A 447 -19.38 -5.79 -3.82
CA PHE A 447 -20.11 -5.29 -4.97
C PHE A 447 -21.41 -4.60 -4.54
N ALA A 448 -22.20 -5.24 -3.67
CA ALA A 448 -23.52 -4.73 -3.30
C ALA A 448 -23.46 -3.49 -2.39
N ARG A 449 -22.55 -3.47 -1.41
CA ARG A 449 -22.49 -2.42 -0.38
C ARG A 449 -21.52 -1.30 -0.71
N ARG A 450 -20.48 -1.57 -1.51
CA ARG A 450 -19.43 -0.61 -1.82
C ARG A 450 -19.47 -0.14 -3.27
N ILE A 451 -19.43 -1.06 -4.23
CA ILE A 451 -19.21 -0.69 -5.65
C ILE A 451 -20.48 -0.22 -6.34
N ALA A 452 -21.58 -0.98 -6.28
CA ALA A 452 -22.81 -0.62 -6.96
C ALA A 452 -23.42 0.74 -6.50
N PRO A 453 -23.42 1.09 -5.20
CA PRO A 453 -23.97 2.38 -4.74
C PRO A 453 -23.24 3.61 -5.29
N ILE A 454 -21.97 3.47 -5.72
CA ILE A 454 -21.18 4.56 -6.30
C ILE A 454 -21.85 5.12 -7.57
N PHE A 455 -22.59 4.30 -8.30
CA PHE A 455 -23.18 4.69 -9.59
C PHE A 455 -24.64 5.13 -9.51
N GLN A 456 -25.25 5.12 -8.32
CA GLN A 456 -26.69 5.36 -8.15
C GLN A 456 -27.03 6.84 -7.91
N GLN A 457 -26.25 7.56 -7.09
CA GLN A 457 -26.22 9.03 -7.03
C GLN A 457 -25.07 9.46 -6.10
N GLN A 458 -24.13 10.27 -6.58
CA GLN A 458 -23.05 10.81 -5.75
C GLN A 458 -23.17 12.32 -5.71
N GLN A 459 -23.42 12.85 -4.50
CA GLN A 459 -23.30 14.28 -4.26
C GLN A 459 -21.83 14.59 -3.98
N GLU A 460 -21.29 15.56 -4.69
CA GLU A 460 -19.94 16.05 -4.44
C GLU A 460 -19.92 16.81 -3.10
N ARG A 461 -18.96 16.45 -2.25
CA ARG A 461 -18.74 17.11 -0.96
C ARG A 461 -18.02 18.44 -1.16
N SER A 462 -18.09 19.30 -0.16
CA SER A 462 -17.34 20.55 -0.19
C SER A 462 -15.81 20.30 -0.14
N CYS A 463 -15.02 21.27 -0.61
CA CYS A 463 -13.57 21.21 -0.49
C CYS A 463 -13.11 21.10 0.97
N ALA A 464 -13.78 21.81 1.88
CA ALA A 464 -13.47 21.78 3.31
C ALA A 464 -13.69 20.39 3.92
N GLU A 465 -14.82 19.74 3.62
CA GLU A 465 -15.09 18.38 4.09
C GLU A 465 -14.08 17.37 3.52
N THR A 466 -13.75 17.51 2.24
CA THR A 466 -12.76 16.65 1.58
C THR A 466 -11.39 16.81 2.21
N LEU A 467 -10.98 18.05 2.50
CA LEU A 467 -9.73 18.38 3.18
C LEU A 467 -9.68 17.80 4.59
N PHE A 468 -10.74 18.01 5.39
CA PHE A 468 -10.83 17.48 6.74
C PHE A 468 -10.63 15.96 6.76
N ARG A 469 -11.23 15.24 5.80
CA ARG A 469 -11.09 13.78 5.68
C ARG A 469 -9.73 13.35 5.19
N ALA A 470 -9.19 14.03 4.17
CA ALA A 470 -7.85 13.76 3.67
C ALA A 470 -6.81 13.91 4.79
N PHE A 471 -6.89 15.01 5.55
CA PHE A 471 -5.99 15.29 6.67
C PHE A 471 -6.18 14.32 7.83
N GLY A 472 -7.43 14.01 8.20
CA GLY A 472 -7.70 13.03 9.26
C GLY A 472 -7.18 11.64 8.92
N ARG A 473 -7.41 11.13 7.71
CA ARG A 473 -6.88 9.82 7.25
C ARG A 473 -5.36 9.80 7.20
N TYR A 474 -4.77 10.91 6.79
CA TYR A 474 -3.32 11.09 6.84
C TYR A 474 -2.80 10.99 8.29
N MET A 475 -3.42 11.72 9.22
CA MET A 475 -3.00 11.70 10.62
C MET A 475 -3.26 10.35 11.31
N MET A 476 -4.34 9.64 10.95
CA MET A 476 -4.57 8.26 11.39
C MET A 476 -3.37 7.38 11.05
N GLY A 477 -2.88 7.44 9.81
CA GLY A 477 -1.70 6.66 9.41
C GLY A 477 -0.43 7.10 10.14
N GLN A 478 -0.22 8.41 10.32
CA GLN A 478 0.96 8.95 11.02
C GLN A 478 1.04 8.55 12.50
N CYS A 479 -0.10 8.33 13.16
CA CYS A 479 -0.14 7.91 14.56
C CYS A 479 0.57 6.56 14.84
N ILE A 480 0.94 5.78 13.82
CA ILE A 480 1.74 4.55 14.01
C ILE A 480 3.07 4.85 14.71
N LEU A 481 3.66 6.02 14.45
CA LEU A 481 4.92 6.42 15.06
C LEU A 481 4.75 6.66 16.57
N LEU A 482 3.64 7.28 16.99
CA LEU A 482 3.28 7.49 18.39
C LEU A 482 3.05 6.16 19.12
N ALA A 483 2.43 5.19 18.44
CA ALA A 483 2.19 3.85 18.96
C ALA A 483 3.47 3.02 19.11
N ARG A 484 4.45 3.23 18.23
CA ARG A 484 5.77 2.60 18.28
C ARG A 484 6.58 3.06 19.47
N PHE A 485 6.60 4.36 19.72
CA PHE A 485 7.36 5.00 20.80
C PHE A 485 6.45 5.43 21.96
N ASN A 486 5.46 4.60 22.29
CA ASN A 486 4.44 4.90 23.30
C ASN A 486 4.97 5.05 24.74
N PHE A 487 6.24 4.71 24.98
CA PHE A 487 6.92 4.90 26.27
C PHE A 487 7.37 6.35 26.49
N LEU A 488 7.33 7.20 25.46
CA LEU A 488 7.59 8.63 25.57
C LEU A 488 6.30 9.38 25.95
N PRO A 489 6.31 10.22 26.99
CA PRO A 489 5.16 11.06 27.35
C PRO A 489 4.71 11.96 26.19
N GLU A 490 5.65 12.42 25.37
CA GLU A 490 5.37 13.28 24.23
C GLU A 490 4.51 12.60 23.16
N SER A 491 4.47 11.26 23.12
CA SER A 491 3.60 10.50 22.23
C SER A 491 2.12 10.76 22.54
N THR A 492 1.77 10.78 23.83
CA THR A 492 0.41 11.06 24.30
C THR A 492 0.05 12.52 24.03
N SER A 493 0.92 13.46 24.41
CA SER A 493 0.66 14.89 24.20
C SER A 493 0.51 15.24 22.71
N CYS A 494 1.31 14.62 21.84
CA CYS A 494 1.18 14.80 20.39
C CYS A 494 -0.16 14.26 19.86
N HIS A 495 -0.59 13.08 20.33
CA HIS A 495 -1.88 12.51 19.95
C HIS A 495 -3.06 13.37 20.43
N GLU A 496 -3.03 13.84 21.67
CA GLU A 496 -4.06 14.72 22.23
C GLU A 496 -4.19 16.03 21.43
N GLU A 497 -3.08 16.61 20.99
CA GLU A 497 -3.07 17.82 20.15
C GLU A 497 -3.67 17.54 18.76
N ILE A 498 -3.28 16.45 18.11
CA ILE A 498 -3.85 16.03 16.81
C ILE A 498 -5.37 15.81 16.94
N LEU A 499 -5.79 15.08 17.97
CA LEU A 499 -7.19 14.77 18.20
C LEU A 499 -7.98 16.04 18.53
N GLY A 500 -7.43 16.93 19.36
CA GLY A 500 -8.03 18.23 19.70
C GLY A 500 -8.26 19.09 18.46
N VAL A 501 -7.28 19.20 17.57
CA VAL A 501 -7.42 19.94 16.30
C VAL A 501 -8.53 19.36 15.42
N LEU A 502 -8.59 18.03 15.27
CA LEU A 502 -9.61 17.38 14.45
C LEU A 502 -11.01 17.49 15.07
N GLN A 503 -11.08 17.43 16.39
CA GLN A 503 -12.31 17.61 17.17
C GLN A 503 -12.85 19.04 17.02
N GLU A 504 -12.01 20.06 17.18
CA GLU A 504 -12.37 21.46 16.94
C GLU A 504 -12.87 21.69 15.50
N ALA A 505 -12.18 21.14 14.51
CA ALA A 505 -12.57 21.25 13.10
C ALA A 505 -13.91 20.55 12.83
N ARG A 506 -14.16 19.37 13.43
CA ARG A 506 -15.45 18.69 13.37
C ARG A 506 -16.57 19.55 13.94
N ASP A 507 -16.37 20.11 15.13
CA ASP A 507 -17.35 20.95 15.81
C ASP A 507 -17.63 22.25 15.04
N ALA A 508 -16.66 22.73 14.27
CA ALA A 508 -16.80 23.81 13.29
C ALA A 508 -17.39 23.34 11.94
N GLY A 509 -18.05 22.18 11.89
CA GLY A 509 -18.70 21.67 10.69
C GLY A 509 -17.74 21.10 9.64
N GLY A 510 -16.61 20.53 10.06
CA GLY A 510 -15.58 19.99 9.17
C GLY A 510 -14.70 21.07 8.51
N GLN A 511 -14.74 22.30 9.02
CA GLN A 511 -13.91 23.41 8.52
C GLN A 511 -12.53 23.33 9.16
N LEU A 512 -11.57 22.76 8.44
CA LEU A 512 -10.18 22.69 8.86
C LEU A 512 -9.37 23.84 8.24
N THR A 513 -8.85 24.72 9.10
CA THR A 513 -8.05 25.88 8.66
C THR A 513 -6.58 25.49 8.43
N GLU A 514 -5.87 26.28 7.62
CA GLU A 514 -4.42 26.11 7.41
C GLU A 514 -3.66 26.18 8.75
N ALA A 515 -4.01 27.12 9.63
CA ALA A 515 -3.38 27.26 10.94
C ALA A 515 -3.56 26.01 11.82
N GLN A 516 -4.75 25.40 11.80
CA GLN A 516 -5.03 24.15 12.51
C GLN A 516 -4.20 22.99 11.94
N MET A 517 -4.12 22.86 10.60
CA MET A 517 -3.28 21.84 9.97
C MET A 517 -1.81 22.01 10.33
N LEU A 518 -1.30 23.24 10.26
CA LEU A 518 0.08 23.57 10.64
C LEU A 518 0.34 23.30 12.12
N LYS A 519 -0.63 23.53 13.01
CA LYS A 519 -0.52 23.20 14.44
C LYS A 519 -0.35 21.69 14.66
N ALA A 520 -1.28 20.88 14.15
CA ALA A 520 -1.23 19.42 14.30
C ALA A 520 0.01 18.81 13.61
N ARG A 521 0.30 19.25 12.38
CA ARG A 521 1.48 18.77 11.63
C ARG A 521 2.78 19.22 12.26
N GLY A 522 2.87 20.47 12.72
CA GLY A 522 4.04 21.00 13.41
C GLY A 522 4.32 20.28 14.74
N CYS A 523 3.26 19.94 15.48
CA CYS A 523 3.38 19.10 16.68
C CYS A 523 3.97 17.72 16.35
N PHE A 524 3.45 17.06 15.30
CA PHE A 524 3.98 15.77 14.86
C PHE A 524 5.42 15.85 14.35
N GLU A 525 5.77 16.87 13.56
CA GLU A 525 7.12 17.07 13.05
C GLU A 525 8.13 17.35 14.17
N HIS A 526 7.73 18.14 15.16
CA HIS A 526 8.54 18.36 16.35
C HIS A 526 8.76 17.06 17.13
N TYR A 527 7.74 16.21 17.22
CA TYR A 527 7.88 14.88 17.80
C TYR A 527 8.85 13.99 17.00
N VAL A 528 8.82 14.02 15.66
CA VAL A 528 9.80 13.32 14.82
C VAL A 528 11.22 13.84 15.06
N ASP A 529 11.41 15.16 15.18
CA ASP A 529 12.71 15.76 15.50
C ASP A 529 13.22 15.31 16.88
N LEU A 530 12.33 15.25 17.88
CA LEU A 530 12.66 14.72 19.20
C LEU A 530 13.13 13.26 19.15
N LEU A 531 12.48 12.41 18.33
CA LEU A 531 12.91 11.02 18.15
C LEU A 531 14.30 10.92 17.53
N LEU A 532 14.61 11.81 16.58
CA LEU A 532 15.93 11.88 15.94
C LEU A 532 17.00 12.35 16.95
N GLU A 533 16.72 13.41 17.70
CA GLU A 533 17.60 13.95 18.74
C GLU A 533 17.90 12.90 19.83
N ARG A 534 16.89 12.09 20.20
CA ARG A 534 17.02 10.97 21.15
C ARG A 534 17.57 9.68 20.54
N GLN A 535 17.99 9.69 19.27
CA GLN A 535 18.56 8.53 18.58
C GLN A 535 17.65 7.30 18.64
N LEU A 536 16.35 7.53 18.41
CA LEU A 536 15.32 6.50 18.33
C LEU A 536 14.93 6.21 16.87
N ILE A 537 15.22 7.15 15.96
CA ILE A 537 15.09 7.00 14.52
C ILE A 537 16.33 7.56 13.81
N THR A 538 16.51 7.20 12.55
CA THR A 538 17.63 7.68 11.74
C THR A 538 17.31 9.02 11.03
N LEU A 539 18.32 9.64 10.42
CA LEU A 539 18.14 10.82 9.56
C LEU A 539 17.21 10.53 8.35
N ASP A 540 17.28 9.33 7.79
CA ASP A 540 16.44 8.90 6.65
C ASP A 540 14.99 8.69 7.09
N ASP A 541 14.80 8.08 8.27
CA ASP A 541 13.49 7.95 8.90
C ASP A 541 12.88 9.31 9.19
N ALA A 542 13.61 10.25 9.78
CA ALA A 542 13.09 11.58 10.08
C ALA A 542 12.63 12.31 8.80
N ALA A 543 13.43 12.27 7.73
CA ALA A 543 13.07 12.86 6.45
C ALA A 543 11.79 12.22 5.85
N THR A 544 11.67 10.89 5.96
CA THR A 544 10.53 10.13 5.42
C THR A 544 9.27 10.33 6.28
N PHE A 545 9.37 10.16 7.60
CA PHE A 545 8.22 10.09 8.51
C PHE A 545 7.51 11.42 8.69
N LYS A 546 8.21 12.56 8.55
CA LYS A 546 7.57 13.89 8.48
C LYS A 546 6.56 14.03 7.33
N GLU A 547 6.70 13.21 6.30
CA GLU A 547 5.81 13.19 5.14
C GLU A 547 4.92 11.94 5.13
N VAL A 548 5.44 10.75 5.40
CA VAL A 548 4.70 9.48 5.37
C VAL A 548 5.37 8.46 6.30
N CYS A 549 4.67 7.98 7.34
CA CYS A 549 5.11 6.85 8.15
C CYS A 549 4.38 5.54 7.74
N PRO A 550 5.08 4.55 7.15
CA PRO A 550 4.46 3.29 6.75
C PRO A 550 3.97 2.44 7.92
N LEU A 551 2.76 1.89 7.83
CA LEU A 551 2.24 0.94 8.83
C LEU A 551 2.99 -0.39 8.83
N PHE A 552 3.44 -0.83 7.65
CA PHE A 552 4.28 -2.00 7.42
C PHE A 552 5.48 -1.62 6.57
N GLU A 553 6.51 -2.45 6.59
CA GLU A 553 7.70 -2.22 5.78
C GLU A 553 7.35 -2.38 4.29
N PRO A 554 7.60 -1.35 3.45
CA PRO A 554 7.35 -1.49 2.03
C PRO A 554 8.27 -2.56 1.43
N CYS A 555 7.70 -3.52 0.69
CA CYS A 555 8.45 -4.53 -0.04
C CYS A 555 8.29 -4.36 -1.55
N PHE A 556 9.31 -4.79 -2.30
CA PHE A 556 9.32 -4.74 -3.76
C PHE A 556 8.78 -6.04 -4.35
N ALA A 557 7.92 -5.92 -5.35
CA ALA A 557 7.44 -7.03 -6.16
C ALA A 557 8.21 -7.08 -7.49
N ALA A 558 8.50 -8.28 -7.97
CA ALA A 558 9.24 -8.49 -9.22
C ALA A 558 8.28 -8.93 -10.33
N TYR A 559 7.78 -7.97 -11.13
CA TYR A 559 6.78 -8.23 -12.18
C TYR A 559 7.37 -8.54 -13.56
N ASP A 560 8.67 -8.33 -13.75
CA ASP A 560 9.34 -8.38 -15.05
C ASP A 560 10.22 -9.63 -15.25
N GLU A 561 10.05 -10.66 -14.40
CA GLU A 561 10.76 -11.93 -14.56
C GLU A 561 10.14 -12.78 -15.70
N PRO A 562 10.88 -13.77 -16.25
CA PRO A 562 10.31 -14.70 -17.22
C PRO A 562 9.13 -15.52 -16.65
N LEU A 563 8.15 -15.89 -17.48
CA LEU A 563 6.92 -16.60 -17.05
C LEU A 563 7.19 -17.87 -16.23
N GLU A 564 8.24 -18.62 -16.57
CA GLU A 564 8.67 -19.83 -15.88
C GLU A 564 9.15 -19.60 -14.43
N HIS A 565 9.45 -18.36 -14.06
CA HIS A 565 9.75 -17.97 -12.68
C HIS A 565 8.51 -18.06 -11.78
N TYR A 566 7.32 -17.84 -12.34
CA TYR A 566 6.09 -17.71 -11.56
C TYR A 566 5.38 -19.06 -11.40
N GLN A 567 4.93 -19.32 -10.19
CA GLN A 567 4.03 -20.43 -9.91
C GLN A 567 2.67 -20.18 -10.58
N GLN A 568 1.99 -21.25 -11.00
CA GLN A 568 0.63 -21.13 -11.54
C GLN A 568 -0.30 -20.49 -10.51
N LEU A 569 -1.06 -19.48 -10.95
CA LEU A 569 -1.93 -18.67 -10.09
C LEU A 569 -2.92 -19.50 -9.27
N LYS A 570 -3.50 -20.54 -9.87
CA LYS A 570 -4.42 -21.46 -9.18
C LYS A 570 -3.77 -22.13 -7.96
N MET A 571 -2.49 -22.52 -8.08
CA MET A 571 -1.77 -23.15 -6.96
C MET A 571 -1.47 -22.12 -5.86
N VAL A 572 -1.04 -20.92 -6.22
CA VAL A 572 -0.79 -19.81 -5.27
C VAL A 572 -2.06 -19.47 -4.50
N SER A 573 -3.19 -19.33 -5.21
CA SER A 573 -4.52 -19.14 -4.62
C SER A 573 -4.85 -20.24 -3.62
N GLN A 574 -4.68 -21.51 -3.99
CA GLN A 574 -5.02 -22.65 -3.11
C GLN A 574 -4.13 -22.71 -1.87
N GLU A 575 -2.84 -22.43 -2.01
CA GLU A 575 -1.89 -22.40 -0.90
C GLU A 575 -2.24 -21.29 0.10
N ILE A 576 -2.56 -20.10 -0.39
CA ILE A 576 -2.78 -18.92 0.45
C ILE A 576 -4.21 -18.89 1.02
N LEU A 577 -5.21 -19.21 0.20
CA LEU A 577 -6.63 -19.11 0.52
C LEU A 577 -7.25 -20.43 0.96
N GLY A 578 -6.52 -21.56 0.96
CA GLY A 578 -7.07 -22.88 1.29
C GLY A 578 -7.83 -23.53 0.13
N GLU A 579 -8.08 -24.85 0.24
CA GLU A 579 -8.60 -25.66 -0.88
C GLU A 579 -9.92 -25.14 -1.48
N LEU A 580 -10.04 -25.30 -2.80
CA LEU A 580 -11.31 -25.30 -3.51
C LEU A 580 -12.04 -26.59 -3.13
N PRO A 581 -13.37 -26.58 -2.89
CA PRO A 581 -14.10 -27.83 -2.82
C PRO A 581 -13.85 -28.58 -4.13
N SER A 582 -13.42 -29.83 -4.05
CA SER A 582 -13.37 -30.70 -5.22
C SER A 582 -14.72 -30.63 -5.94
N VAL A 583 -14.68 -30.31 -7.24
CA VAL A 583 -15.86 -30.09 -8.07
C VAL A 583 -16.79 -31.30 -7.98
N GLY A 584 -17.88 -31.13 -7.22
CA GLY A 584 -18.89 -32.15 -6.97
C GLY A 584 -20.18 -31.63 -6.33
N SER A 585 -20.30 -30.34 -6.03
CA SER A 585 -21.54 -29.73 -5.54
C SER A 585 -21.92 -28.54 -6.42
N GLU A 586 -23.08 -28.65 -7.05
CA GLU A 586 -23.72 -27.68 -7.93
C GLU A 586 -23.68 -26.25 -7.37
N ILE A 587 -23.21 -25.30 -8.18
CA ILE A 587 -23.45 -23.87 -7.98
C ILE A 587 -24.97 -23.66 -8.13
N PRO A 588 -25.67 -23.02 -7.18
CA PRO A 588 -27.12 -22.87 -7.27
C PRO A 588 -27.48 -21.90 -8.39
N SER A 589 -28.00 -22.43 -9.50
CA SER A 589 -28.63 -21.65 -10.57
C SER A 589 -29.95 -21.08 -10.06
N ALA A 590 -30.12 -19.77 -10.16
CA ALA A 590 -31.37 -19.09 -9.88
C ALA A 590 -32.36 -19.27 -11.04
N ALA A 591 -33.28 -20.25 -10.93
CA ALA A 591 -34.61 -20.23 -11.55
C ALA A 591 -35.45 -21.43 -11.04
N PRO A 592 -36.75 -21.25 -10.71
CA PRO A 592 -37.60 -22.37 -10.29
C PRO A 592 -38.10 -23.13 -11.52
N LYS A 593 -37.78 -24.42 -11.63
CA LYS A 593 -38.50 -25.35 -12.51
C LYS A 593 -39.01 -26.55 -11.73
N ALA A 594 -40.26 -26.85 -12.00
CA ALA A 594 -41.08 -27.87 -11.37
C ALA A 594 -40.67 -29.30 -11.77
N GLY A 595 -40.80 -30.22 -10.81
CA GLY A 595 -41.21 -31.61 -11.01
C GLY A 595 -40.24 -32.57 -11.70
N GLY A 596 -39.81 -33.62 -10.98
CA GLY A 596 -39.20 -34.79 -11.62
C GLY A 596 -38.66 -35.82 -10.64
N ALA A 597 -39.17 -37.05 -10.73
CA ALA A 597 -39.00 -38.13 -9.76
C ALA A 597 -37.57 -38.72 -9.66
N LYS A 598 -37.25 -39.16 -8.43
CA LYS A 598 -36.10 -39.99 -8.04
C LYS A 598 -36.02 -41.31 -8.82
N LYS A 599 -34.81 -41.68 -9.26
CA LYS A 599 -34.37 -43.10 -9.33
C LYS A 599 -32.91 -43.24 -8.91
N SER A 600 -32.68 -44.22 -8.05
CA SER A 600 -31.45 -44.60 -7.38
C SER A 600 -30.65 -45.65 -8.17
N SER A 601 -29.32 -45.57 -8.14
CA SER A 601 -28.40 -46.73 -8.18
C SER A 601 -27.01 -46.29 -7.71
N LYS A 602 -26.60 -46.58 -6.47
CA LYS A 602 -25.79 -47.72 -6.03
C LYS A 602 -24.46 -47.97 -6.79
N LYS A 603 -23.38 -47.74 -6.00
CA LYS A 603 -22.12 -48.51 -5.84
C LYS A 603 -21.03 -48.40 -6.91
N GLY A 604 -19.84 -48.06 -6.42
CA GLY A 604 -18.56 -48.31 -7.10
C GLY A 604 -17.35 -47.85 -6.29
N VAL A 605 -17.15 -48.38 -5.09
CA VAL A 605 -15.88 -48.24 -4.35
C VAL A 605 -14.81 -49.05 -5.07
N ARG A 606 -13.72 -48.41 -5.49
CA ARG A 606 -12.44 -49.08 -5.77
C ARG A 606 -11.31 -48.31 -5.09
N LEU A 607 -10.72 -48.97 -4.11
CA LEU A 607 -9.46 -48.63 -3.47
C LEU A 607 -8.28 -48.95 -4.39
N ARG A 608 -7.16 -48.26 -4.08
CA ARG A 608 -5.77 -48.76 -4.04
C ARG A 608 -4.90 -48.48 -5.28
N TRP A 609 -3.93 -47.56 -5.16
CA TRP A 609 -2.50 -47.86 -4.92
C TRP A 609 -1.62 -46.60 -5.10
N VAL A 610 -0.77 -46.33 -4.10
CA VAL A 610 0.43 -45.48 -4.13
C VAL A 610 1.60 -46.47 -4.25
N PRO A 611 2.66 -46.24 -5.07
CA PRO A 611 3.87 -45.62 -4.50
C PRO A 611 4.81 -44.82 -5.44
N LYS A 612 5.39 -43.79 -4.81
CA LYS A 612 6.83 -43.40 -4.79
C LYS A 612 7.48 -42.57 -5.93
N GLN A 613 8.01 -41.43 -5.45
CA GLN A 613 9.40 -40.92 -5.56
C GLN A 613 10.00 -40.64 -6.95
N HIS A 614 10.30 -39.35 -7.19
CA HIS A 614 11.66 -38.83 -7.00
C HIS A 614 11.64 -37.38 -6.52
#